data_AF-A0A5F1Z4B3-F1
#
_entry.id   AF-A0A5F1Z4B3-F1
#
_cell.length_a   1.000
_cell.length_b   1.000
_cell.length_c   1.000
_cell.angle_alpha   90.00
_cell.angle_beta   90.00
_cell.angle_gamma   90.00
#
_symmetry.space_group_name_H-M   'P 1'
#
loop_
_entity.id
_entity.type
_entity.pdbx_description
1 polymer ?
#
loop_
_entity_poly.entity_id
_entity_poly.type
_entity_poly.pdbx_seq_one_letter_code
_entity_poly.pdbx_strand_id
1 'polypeptide(L)'
;MKLIKQIIRKLMRLFLGEVLDKQFQLLEKIENLHLSLGEIQSRLDRYDKSRFFLDSGFKVFSQWNEDGLIDHIINRIPEIPKSYIEFGVEDYSESNTRYLMMSRHWDGLIIDGSKRNIESIKRQNYFWQNSLRAINAFITKENINSLISGNGFSDDIGILSVDIDGNDYWVLEQINVVKPIVIITEINNLFGYESKVSVPYDPNFQRFNAHHSGLYYGASLAAFIELTSRKGYKFIGCNSICNNAFFIRNDYAVRFKEISAETAYSLNPARESRDRNGNLSYVTGISNQIEIIANLPIFNFKTASVEKICDAIK
;
A
#
# COMPACT_ATOMS: atom_id res chain seq x y z
N MET A 1 -37.17 33.32 22.38
CA MET A 1 -36.46 32.79 21.19
C MET A 1 -35.04 32.25 21.50
N LYS A 2 -34.17 32.94 22.26
CA LYS A 2 -32.80 32.45 22.59
C LYS A 2 -32.77 31.17 23.44
N LEU A 3 -33.66 31.05 24.43
CA LEU A 3 -33.75 29.89 25.33
C LEU A 3 -34.14 28.60 24.60
N ILE A 4 -35.12 28.69 23.68
CA ILE A 4 -35.56 27.58 22.83
C ILE A 4 -34.42 27.09 21.93
N LYS A 5 -33.63 28.01 21.33
CA LYS A 5 -32.45 27.65 20.53
C LYS A 5 -31.36 26.93 21.34
N GLN A 6 -31.15 27.30 22.61
CA GLN A 6 -30.19 26.62 23.49
C GLN A 6 -30.66 25.20 23.88
N ILE A 7 -31.94 25.03 24.18
CA ILE A 7 -32.53 23.72 24.50
C ILE A 7 -32.45 22.79 23.28
N ILE A 8 -32.83 23.28 22.09
CA ILE A 8 -32.74 22.51 20.84
C ILE A 8 -31.28 22.12 20.54
N ARG A 9 -30.31 23.02 20.72
CA ARG A 9 -28.87 22.69 20.56
C ARG A 9 -28.41 21.60 21.53
N LYS A 10 -28.84 21.65 22.79
CA LYS A 10 -28.47 20.65 23.80
C LYS A 10 -29.10 19.29 23.49
N LEU A 11 -30.38 19.27 23.10
CA LEU A 11 -31.08 18.05 22.69
C LEU A 11 -30.49 17.47 21.40
N MET A 12 -30.19 18.29 20.40
CA MET A 12 -29.48 17.85 19.19
C MET A 12 -28.11 17.29 19.53
N ARG A 13 -27.34 17.91 20.43
CA ARG A 13 -26.02 17.37 20.83
C ARG A 13 -26.13 16.02 21.54
N LEU A 14 -27.15 15.83 22.38
CA LEU A 14 -27.40 14.55 23.06
C LEU A 14 -27.83 13.47 22.06
N PHE A 15 -28.81 13.77 21.22
CA PHE A 15 -29.31 12.83 20.21
C PHE A 15 -28.24 12.50 19.17
N LEU A 16 -27.52 13.51 18.67
CA LEU A 16 -26.42 13.32 17.73
C LEU A 16 -25.27 12.55 18.38
N GLY A 17 -24.99 12.79 19.67
CA GLY A 17 -24.04 11.99 20.44
C GLY A 17 -24.44 10.53 20.49
N GLU A 18 -25.68 10.22 20.88
CA GLU A 18 -26.18 8.84 20.94
C GLU A 18 -26.16 8.14 19.56
N VAL A 19 -26.50 8.88 18.49
CA VAL A 19 -26.43 8.35 17.12
C VAL A 19 -24.99 8.07 16.71
N LEU A 20 -24.06 8.98 17.00
CA LEU A 20 -22.63 8.80 16.72
C LEU A 20 -22.04 7.63 17.52
N ASP A 21 -22.40 7.48 18.79
CA ASP A 21 -21.96 6.38 19.65
C ASP A 21 -22.48 5.04 19.11
N LYS A 22 -23.75 4.97 18.71
CA LYS A 22 -24.32 3.76 18.08
C LYS A 22 -23.65 3.45 16.74
N GLN A 23 -23.36 4.46 15.93
CA GLN A 23 -22.64 4.29 14.67
C GLN A 23 -21.24 3.73 14.92
N PHE A 24 -20.52 4.27 15.93
CA PHE A 24 -19.20 3.80 16.32
C PHE A 24 -19.23 2.33 16.79
N GLN A 25 -20.18 1.97 17.65
CA GLN A 25 -20.37 0.59 18.10
C GLN A 25 -20.72 -0.37 16.94
N LEU A 26 -21.48 0.09 15.95
CA LEU A 26 -21.80 -0.71 14.77
C LEU A 26 -20.56 -0.95 13.91
N LEU A 27 -19.76 0.09 13.67
CA LEU A 27 -18.50 -0.04 12.94
C LEU A 27 -17.55 -1.02 13.63
N GLU A 28 -17.38 -0.91 14.95
CA GLU A 28 -16.57 -1.85 15.73
C GLU A 28 -17.07 -3.30 15.60
N LYS A 29 -18.38 -3.54 15.60
CA LYS A 29 -18.96 -4.87 15.38
C LYS A 29 -18.68 -5.39 13.96
N ILE A 30 -18.74 -4.54 12.95
CA ILE A 30 -18.42 -4.91 11.56
C ILE A 30 -16.93 -5.27 11.44
N GLU A 31 -16.04 -4.48 12.05
CA GLU A 31 -14.60 -4.77 12.07
C GLU A 31 -14.30 -6.11 12.75
N ASN A 32 -14.95 -6.39 13.89
CA ASN A 32 -14.83 -7.69 14.57
C ASN A 32 -15.34 -8.87 13.72
N LEU A 33 -16.39 -8.65 12.92
CA LEU A 33 -16.89 -9.65 11.98
C LEU A 33 -15.89 -9.89 10.84
N HIS A 34 -15.33 -8.83 10.26
CA HIS A 34 -14.27 -8.94 9.24
C HIS A 34 -13.06 -9.71 9.79
N LEU A 35 -12.61 -9.38 11.00
CA LEU A 35 -11.53 -10.11 11.68
C LEU A 35 -11.84 -11.59 11.85
N SER A 36 -13.07 -11.92 12.27
CA SER A 36 -13.50 -13.32 12.45
C SER A 36 -13.52 -14.08 11.12
N LEU A 37 -13.97 -13.44 10.03
CA LEU A 37 -13.93 -14.01 8.69
C LEU A 37 -12.50 -14.20 8.19
N GLY A 38 -11.62 -13.22 8.40
CA GLY A 38 -10.19 -13.30 8.08
C GLY A 38 -9.51 -14.46 8.81
N GLU A 39 -9.81 -14.66 10.09
CA GLU A 39 -9.26 -15.77 10.88
C GLU A 39 -9.74 -17.14 10.37
N ILE A 40 -10.98 -17.24 9.89
CA ILE A 40 -11.49 -18.44 9.23
C ILE A 40 -10.73 -18.69 7.91
N GLN A 41 -10.55 -17.66 7.07
CA GLN A 41 -9.81 -17.79 5.81
C GLN A 41 -8.34 -18.18 6.05
N SER A 42 -7.68 -17.56 7.02
CA SER A 42 -6.32 -17.90 7.47
C SER A 42 -6.20 -19.38 7.88
N ARG A 43 -7.17 -19.88 8.65
CA ARG A 43 -7.22 -21.31 9.02
C ARG A 43 -7.35 -22.22 7.81
N LEU A 44 -8.21 -21.88 6.85
CA LEU A 44 -8.41 -22.66 5.63
C LEU A 44 -7.13 -22.71 4.78
N ASP A 45 -6.43 -21.58 4.63
CA ASP A 45 -5.14 -21.51 3.92
C ASP A 45 -4.08 -22.42 4.58
N ARG A 46 -3.99 -22.41 5.92
CA ARG A 46 -3.04 -23.27 6.66
C ARG A 46 -3.22 -24.78 6.42
N TYR A 47 -4.43 -25.24 6.12
CA TYR A 47 -4.69 -26.64 5.82
C TYR A 47 -4.25 -27.03 4.41
N ASP A 48 -4.26 -26.09 3.46
CA ASP A 48 -3.87 -26.33 2.07
C ASP A 48 -2.43 -25.88 1.81
N LYS A 49 -1.47 -26.72 2.22
CA LYS A 49 -0.03 -26.49 1.99
C LYS A 49 0.34 -26.41 0.50
N SER A 50 -0.53 -26.88 -0.40
CA SER A 50 -0.30 -26.88 -1.84
C SER A 50 -0.74 -25.59 -2.52
N ARG A 51 -1.55 -24.77 -1.82
CA ARG A 51 -2.11 -23.53 -2.34
C ARG A 51 -1.01 -22.63 -2.87
N PHE A 52 -1.24 -22.08 -4.06
CA PHE A 52 -0.31 -21.15 -4.67
C PHE A 52 -0.53 -19.73 -4.12
N PHE A 53 0.51 -18.89 -4.18
CA PHE A 53 0.49 -17.54 -3.64
C PHE A 53 -0.68 -16.73 -4.20
N LEU A 54 -0.84 -16.69 -5.52
CA LEU A 54 -1.89 -15.90 -6.18
C LEU A 54 -3.33 -16.32 -5.79
N ASP A 55 -3.53 -17.56 -5.37
CA ASP A 55 -4.84 -18.11 -5.02
C ASP A 55 -5.18 -17.96 -3.52
N SER A 56 -4.29 -17.33 -2.74
CA SER A 56 -4.42 -17.22 -1.28
C SER A 56 -5.06 -15.93 -0.78
N GLY A 57 -5.35 -15.00 -1.69
CA GLY A 57 -5.84 -13.68 -1.31
C GLY A 57 -7.26 -13.67 -0.76
N PHE A 58 -7.48 -12.82 0.25
CA PHE A 58 -8.78 -12.42 0.81
C PHE A 58 -8.66 -10.99 1.34
N LYS A 59 -9.80 -10.33 1.57
CA LYS A 59 -9.88 -8.95 2.10
C LYS A 59 -10.47 -8.95 3.51
N VAL A 60 -9.82 -8.23 4.41
CA VAL A 60 -10.33 -7.83 5.72
C VAL A 60 -10.34 -6.30 5.82
N PHE A 61 -9.17 -5.67 5.62
CA PHE A 61 -8.95 -4.23 5.61
C PHE A 61 -8.09 -3.75 4.43
N SER A 62 -7.33 -4.59 3.73
CA SER A 62 -6.58 -4.16 2.54
C SER A 62 -7.50 -3.64 1.43
N GLN A 63 -6.97 -2.87 0.49
CA GLN A 63 -7.78 -2.34 -0.61
C GLN A 63 -8.36 -3.48 -1.47
N TRP A 64 -7.57 -4.54 -1.72
CA TRP A 64 -7.97 -5.73 -2.45
C TRP A 64 -7.70 -6.98 -1.61
N ASN A 65 -7.01 -7.97 -2.15
CA ASN A 65 -6.83 -9.28 -1.54
C ASN A 65 -5.47 -9.43 -0.80
N GLU A 66 -4.78 -8.33 -0.52
CA GLU A 66 -3.44 -8.32 0.08
C GLU A 66 -3.43 -8.96 1.47
N ASP A 67 -4.46 -8.78 2.31
CA ASP A 67 -4.50 -9.39 3.64
C ASP A 67 -4.27 -10.90 3.60
N GLY A 68 -4.89 -11.58 2.63
CA GLY A 68 -4.71 -13.03 2.47
C GLY A 68 -3.38 -13.43 1.87
N LEU A 69 -2.87 -12.65 0.92
CA LEU A 69 -1.53 -12.88 0.35
C LEU A 69 -0.45 -12.73 1.44
N ILE A 70 -0.59 -11.72 2.29
CA ILE A 70 0.29 -11.48 3.43
C ILE A 70 0.13 -12.60 4.46
N ASP A 71 -1.10 -12.99 4.82
CA ASP A 71 -1.36 -14.09 5.76
C ASP A 71 -0.72 -15.41 5.28
N HIS A 72 -0.81 -15.70 3.99
CA HIS A 72 -0.19 -16.85 3.35
C HIS A 72 1.35 -16.85 3.42
N ILE A 73 1.97 -15.66 3.26
CA ILE A 73 3.42 -15.49 3.42
C ILE A 73 3.83 -15.75 4.87
N ILE A 74 3.17 -15.12 5.84
CA ILE A 74 3.55 -15.27 7.26
C ILE A 74 3.29 -16.69 7.78
N ASN A 75 2.31 -17.41 7.23
CA ASN A 75 2.06 -18.82 7.56
C ASN A 75 3.19 -19.74 7.06
N ARG A 76 3.85 -19.38 5.94
CA ARG A 76 5.02 -20.11 5.40
C ARG A 76 6.34 -19.71 6.05
N ILE A 77 6.39 -18.57 6.72
CA ILE A 77 7.56 -18.08 7.44
C ILE A 77 7.20 -17.85 8.92
N PRO A 78 7.00 -18.91 9.73
CA PRO A 78 6.66 -18.76 11.14
C PRO A 78 7.62 -17.85 11.93
N GLU A 79 8.90 -17.88 11.57
CA GLU A 79 9.99 -17.11 12.16
C GLU A 79 10.02 -15.62 11.76
N ILE A 80 9.08 -15.13 10.96
CA ILE A 80 9.06 -13.74 10.52
C ILE A 80 8.97 -12.78 11.72
N PRO A 81 9.86 -11.75 11.81
CA PRO A 81 9.76 -10.73 12.84
C PRO A 81 8.36 -10.10 12.85
N LYS A 82 7.79 -9.93 14.04
CA LYS A 82 6.41 -9.42 14.20
C LYS A 82 6.39 -7.89 14.19
N SER A 83 6.97 -7.32 13.14
CA SER A 83 7.07 -5.88 12.94
C SER A 83 6.83 -5.50 11.48
N TYR A 84 6.24 -4.34 11.25
CA TYR A 84 5.98 -3.83 9.91
C TYR A 84 6.19 -2.32 9.81
N ILE A 85 6.44 -1.87 8.59
CA ILE A 85 6.45 -0.46 8.21
C ILE A 85 5.59 -0.30 6.95
N GLU A 86 4.67 0.68 6.96
CA GLU A 86 3.84 1.01 5.80
C GLU A 86 3.81 2.52 5.57
N PHE A 87 3.94 2.93 4.30
CA PHE A 87 3.90 4.32 3.87
C PHE A 87 2.58 4.63 3.14
N GLY A 88 2.21 5.90 3.08
CA GLY A 88 1.02 6.38 2.34
C GLY A 88 -0.29 5.79 2.81
N VAL A 89 -0.43 5.58 4.13
CA VAL A 89 -1.55 4.83 4.72
C VAL A 89 -2.90 5.54 4.66
N GLU A 90 -2.97 6.78 4.20
CA GLU A 90 -4.13 7.64 4.35
C GLU A 90 -4.67 7.60 5.79
N ASP A 91 -5.98 7.41 5.99
CA ASP A 91 -6.60 7.26 7.30
C ASP A 91 -6.50 5.83 7.90
N TYR A 92 -5.70 4.96 7.28
CA TYR A 92 -5.46 3.55 7.61
C TYR A 92 -6.74 2.69 7.57
N SER A 93 -7.82 3.19 6.97
CA SER A 93 -9.05 2.41 6.78
C SER A 93 -8.83 1.25 5.82
N GLU A 94 -8.14 1.53 4.71
CA GLU A 94 -7.63 0.55 3.75
C GLU A 94 -6.10 0.48 3.81
N SER A 95 -5.54 -0.66 4.22
CA SER A 95 -4.08 -0.82 4.35
C SER A 95 -3.65 -2.28 4.38
N ASN A 96 -2.41 -2.53 3.98
CA ASN A 96 -1.82 -3.86 3.91
C ASN A 96 -1.52 -4.44 5.29
N THR A 97 -1.34 -3.60 6.31
CA THR A 97 -0.86 -4.05 7.63
C THR A 97 -1.91 -3.99 8.74
N ARG A 98 -3.08 -3.38 8.52
CA ARG A 98 -4.09 -3.25 9.58
C ARG A 98 -4.63 -4.58 10.05
N TYR A 99 -4.83 -5.55 9.16
CA TYR A 99 -5.25 -6.89 9.57
C TYR A 99 -4.22 -7.55 10.47
N LEU A 100 -2.92 -7.45 10.15
CA LEU A 100 -1.84 -7.99 10.99
C LEU A 100 -1.79 -7.33 12.36
N MET A 101 -1.91 -6.00 12.38
CA MET A 101 -1.94 -5.23 13.62
C MET A 101 -3.08 -5.69 14.51
N MET A 102 -4.30 -5.76 13.99
CA MET A 102 -5.48 -6.07 14.79
C MET A 102 -5.60 -7.56 15.17
N SER A 103 -5.14 -8.48 14.31
CA SER A 103 -5.32 -9.92 14.51
C SER A 103 -4.11 -10.64 15.10
N ARG A 104 -2.91 -10.03 15.03
CA ARG A 104 -1.64 -10.63 15.48
C ARG A 104 -0.80 -9.70 16.36
N HIS A 105 -1.23 -8.47 16.60
CA HIS A 105 -0.55 -7.48 17.45
C HIS A 105 0.92 -7.21 17.06
N TRP A 106 1.20 -7.16 15.76
CA TRP A 106 2.54 -6.79 15.27
C TRP A 106 2.89 -5.34 15.61
N ASP A 107 4.18 -5.07 15.86
CA ASP A 107 4.67 -3.72 16.13
C ASP A 107 4.79 -2.91 14.83
N GLY A 108 4.05 -1.81 14.75
CA GLY A 108 3.86 -1.05 13.52
C GLY A 108 4.47 0.36 13.53
N LEU A 109 5.03 0.74 12.39
CA LEU A 109 5.24 2.14 12.00
C LEU A 109 4.45 2.44 10.73
N ILE A 110 3.57 3.43 10.80
CA ILE A 110 2.85 3.96 9.64
C ILE A 110 3.17 5.44 9.44
N ILE A 111 3.32 5.84 8.18
CA ILE A 111 3.70 7.21 7.82
C ILE A 111 2.77 7.72 6.72
N ASP A 112 2.23 8.92 6.89
CA ASP A 112 1.39 9.58 5.89
C ASP A 112 1.69 11.08 5.79
N GLY A 113 1.59 11.63 4.58
CA GLY A 113 1.83 13.05 4.31
C GLY A 113 0.75 13.97 4.90
N SER A 114 -0.46 13.47 5.13
CA SER A 114 -1.59 14.26 5.64
C SER A 114 -1.68 14.23 7.16
N LYS A 115 -1.54 15.41 7.77
CA LYS A 115 -1.75 15.58 9.21
C LYS A 115 -3.15 15.14 9.65
N ARG A 116 -4.17 15.45 8.84
CA ARG A 116 -5.57 15.11 9.12
C ARG A 116 -5.77 13.60 9.22
N ASN A 117 -5.12 12.86 8.33
CA ASN A 117 -5.19 11.40 8.29
C ASN A 117 -4.56 10.78 9.54
N ILE A 118 -3.34 11.19 9.89
CA ILE A 118 -2.65 10.75 11.12
C ILE A 118 -3.45 11.10 12.39
N GLU A 119 -4.05 12.28 12.45
CA GLU A 119 -4.94 12.64 13.56
C GLU A 119 -6.21 11.78 13.61
N SER A 120 -6.73 11.36 12.45
CA SER A 120 -7.85 10.42 12.37
C SER A 120 -7.48 9.06 12.95
N ILE A 121 -6.33 8.52 12.56
CA ILE A 121 -5.81 7.25 13.04
C ILE A 121 -5.62 7.26 14.56
N LYS A 122 -5.02 8.32 15.10
CA LYS A 122 -4.76 8.46 16.55
C LYS A 122 -6.05 8.53 17.40
N ARG A 123 -7.21 8.80 16.79
CA ARG A 123 -8.51 8.80 17.47
C ARG A 123 -9.20 7.44 17.48
N GLN A 124 -8.69 6.46 16.72
CA GLN A 124 -9.31 5.14 16.63
C GLN A 124 -8.95 4.27 17.85
N ASN A 125 -9.87 3.39 18.23
CA ASN A 125 -9.66 2.48 19.37
C ASN A 125 -8.45 1.57 19.17
N TYR A 126 -8.26 1.06 17.95
CA TYR A 126 -7.14 0.17 17.67
C TYR A 126 -5.77 0.83 17.92
N PHE A 127 -5.68 2.18 17.90
CA PHE A 127 -4.42 2.90 18.08
C PHE A 127 -3.85 2.73 19.50
N TRP A 128 -4.70 2.78 20.53
CA TRP A 128 -4.27 2.55 21.90
C TRP A 128 -4.25 1.07 22.28
N GLN A 129 -5.00 0.23 21.56
CA GLN A 129 -5.09 -1.21 21.82
C GLN A 129 -3.91 -2.01 21.24
N ASN A 130 -3.10 -1.41 20.37
CA ASN A 130 -2.03 -2.09 19.65
C ASN A 130 -0.74 -1.27 19.66
N SER A 131 0.39 -1.94 19.41
CA SER A 131 1.68 -1.27 19.26
C SER A 131 1.78 -0.60 17.90
N LEU A 132 1.39 0.67 17.81
CA LEU A 132 1.31 1.42 16.57
C LEU A 132 1.91 2.83 16.72
N ARG A 133 2.90 3.14 15.89
CA ARG A 133 3.45 4.50 15.75
C ARG A 133 2.91 5.10 14.45
N ALA A 134 2.22 6.24 14.55
CA ALA A 134 1.67 6.96 13.40
C ALA A 134 2.32 8.34 13.26
N ILE A 135 3.06 8.53 12.16
CA ILE A 135 3.92 9.69 11.91
C ILE A 135 3.40 10.49 10.72
N ASN A 136 3.27 11.80 10.90
CA ASN A 136 2.98 12.71 9.80
C ASN A 136 4.29 13.20 9.18
N ALA A 137 4.59 12.78 7.96
CA ALA A 137 5.76 13.22 7.21
C ALA A 137 5.54 13.07 5.71
N PHE A 138 6.01 14.05 4.93
CA PHE A 138 6.16 13.89 3.50
C PHE A 138 7.47 13.15 3.22
N ILE A 139 7.37 11.94 2.67
CA ILE A 139 8.53 11.05 2.50
C ILE A 139 9.33 11.46 1.27
N THR A 140 10.65 11.52 1.45
CA THR A 140 11.62 11.78 0.38
C THR A 140 12.75 10.75 0.47
N LYS A 141 13.52 10.59 -0.60
CA LYS A 141 14.66 9.68 -0.59
C LYS A 141 15.73 10.13 0.44
N GLU A 142 15.79 11.43 0.74
CA GLU A 142 16.73 12.01 1.70
C GLU A 142 16.33 11.74 3.17
N ASN A 143 15.03 11.71 3.49
CA ASN A 143 14.58 11.63 4.89
C ASN A 143 14.19 10.22 5.36
N ILE A 144 13.95 9.27 4.44
CA ILE A 144 13.28 8.01 4.78
C ILE A 144 14.03 7.17 5.83
N ASN A 145 15.35 7.05 5.72
CA ASN A 145 16.14 6.31 6.70
C ASN A 145 16.08 6.94 8.10
N SER A 146 16.06 8.28 8.18
CA SER A 146 15.93 9.00 9.46
C SER A 146 14.54 8.82 10.06
N LEU A 147 13.49 8.81 9.24
CA LEU A 147 12.12 8.55 9.68
C LEU A 147 11.98 7.13 10.25
N ILE A 148 12.58 6.12 9.62
CA ILE A 148 12.54 4.74 10.07
C ILE A 148 13.32 4.58 11.39
N SER A 149 14.62 4.91 11.40
CA SER A 149 15.47 4.72 12.58
C SER A 149 15.07 5.59 13.75
N GLY A 150 14.61 6.82 13.50
CA GLY A 150 14.12 7.74 14.53
C GLY A 150 12.87 7.24 15.26
N ASN A 151 12.17 6.25 14.71
CA ASN A 151 10.99 5.62 15.30
C ASN A 151 11.26 4.22 15.87
N GLY A 152 12.54 3.84 16.02
CA GLY A 152 12.94 2.63 16.73
C GLY A 152 12.94 1.36 15.88
N PHE A 153 12.93 1.48 14.54
CA PHE A 153 13.05 0.35 13.62
C PHE A 153 14.46 0.31 13.04
N SER A 154 15.12 -0.84 13.21
CA SER A 154 16.42 -1.16 12.61
C SER A 154 16.48 -2.66 12.29
N ASP A 155 17.48 -3.05 11.50
CA ASP A 155 17.79 -4.46 11.23
C ASP A 155 16.60 -5.23 10.63
N ASP A 156 16.44 -6.50 10.99
CA ASP A 156 15.43 -7.39 10.43
C ASP A 156 14.03 -6.99 10.91
N ILE A 157 13.14 -6.73 9.95
CA ILE A 157 11.71 -6.49 10.18
C ILE A 157 10.88 -7.49 9.38
N GLY A 158 9.61 -7.64 9.70
CA GLY A 158 8.74 -8.56 8.96
C GLY A 158 8.41 -8.04 7.57
N ILE A 159 7.72 -6.89 7.52
CA ILE A 159 7.14 -6.35 6.29
C ILE A 159 7.52 -4.88 6.10
N LEU A 160 7.85 -4.52 4.87
CA LEU A 160 7.93 -3.14 4.39
C LEU A 160 6.96 -2.97 3.23
N SER A 161 5.95 -2.12 3.37
CA SER A 161 5.00 -1.77 2.30
C SER A 161 5.24 -0.32 1.86
N VAL A 162 5.60 -0.14 0.59
CA VAL A 162 5.92 1.14 -0.02
C VAL A 162 4.83 1.51 -1.03
N ASP A 163 4.00 2.46 -0.63
CA ASP A 163 2.97 3.07 -1.44
C ASP A 163 2.91 4.55 -1.04
N ILE A 164 3.38 5.45 -1.90
CA ILE A 164 3.38 6.89 -1.67
C ILE A 164 2.95 7.67 -2.92
N ASP A 165 2.27 6.99 -3.87
CA ASP A 165 1.72 7.59 -5.07
C ASP A 165 2.75 8.37 -5.94
N GLY A 166 3.99 7.90 -6.08
CA GLY A 166 5.00 8.66 -6.82
C GLY A 166 6.44 8.14 -6.75
N ASN A 167 7.18 8.58 -5.73
CA ASN A 167 8.62 8.34 -5.62
C ASN A 167 8.99 6.95 -5.07
N ASP A 168 8.08 5.98 -5.13
CA ASP A 168 8.14 4.66 -4.51
C ASP A 168 9.47 3.94 -4.78
N TYR A 169 9.90 3.92 -6.05
CA TYR A 169 11.18 3.34 -6.46
C TYR A 169 12.37 4.02 -5.76
N TRP A 170 12.43 5.35 -5.82
CA TRP A 170 13.54 6.14 -5.30
C TRP A 170 13.64 6.05 -3.78
N VAL A 171 12.50 6.01 -3.10
CA VAL A 171 12.41 5.82 -1.66
C VAL A 171 12.88 4.42 -1.26
N LEU A 172 12.35 3.37 -1.91
CA LEU A 172 12.77 1.99 -1.65
C LEU A 172 14.27 1.77 -1.92
N GLU A 173 14.81 2.40 -2.95
CA GLU A 173 16.23 2.31 -3.28
C GLU A 173 17.10 2.80 -2.11
N GLN A 174 16.74 3.92 -1.49
CA GLN A 174 17.50 4.52 -0.40
C GLN A 174 17.39 3.78 0.94
N ILE A 175 16.33 3.01 1.18
CA ILE A 175 16.16 2.31 2.47
C ILE A 175 17.28 1.29 2.69
N ASN A 176 18.06 1.50 3.75
CA ASN A 176 19.17 0.62 4.15
C ASN A 176 19.29 0.39 5.66
N VAL A 177 18.46 1.04 6.46
CA VAL A 177 18.45 0.92 7.92
C VAL A 177 17.66 -0.29 8.44
N VAL A 178 16.83 -0.89 7.60
CA VAL A 178 16.04 -2.10 7.87
C VAL A 178 16.20 -3.12 6.74
N LYS A 179 15.97 -4.39 7.08
CA LYS A 179 16.07 -5.56 6.20
C LYS A 179 14.78 -6.37 6.31
N PRO A 180 13.68 -5.92 5.69
CA PRO A 180 12.41 -6.63 5.73
C PRO A 180 12.54 -8.06 5.18
N ILE A 181 11.73 -9.00 5.66
CA ILE A 181 11.58 -10.31 5.02
C ILE A 181 10.69 -10.20 3.78
N VAL A 182 9.67 -9.36 3.85
CA VAL A 182 8.70 -9.11 2.78
C VAL A 182 8.74 -7.64 2.38
N ILE A 183 8.88 -7.37 1.09
CA ILE A 183 8.67 -6.04 0.52
C ILE A 183 7.40 -6.09 -0.32
N ILE A 184 6.54 -5.10 -0.14
CA ILE A 184 5.34 -4.85 -0.96
C ILE A 184 5.52 -3.47 -1.60
N THR A 185 5.28 -3.35 -2.88
CA THR A 185 5.38 -2.06 -3.59
C THR A 185 4.16 -1.84 -4.46
N GLU A 186 3.62 -0.62 -4.42
CA GLU A 186 2.67 -0.19 -5.45
C GLU A 186 3.40 -0.10 -6.80
N ILE A 187 2.82 -0.70 -7.83
CA ILE A 187 3.30 -0.64 -9.20
C ILE A 187 2.34 0.19 -10.05
N ASN A 188 2.90 1.02 -10.93
CA ASN A 188 2.08 1.63 -11.96
C ASN A 188 1.86 0.60 -13.06
N ASN A 189 0.67 -0.03 -13.04
CA ASN A 189 0.29 -1.09 -13.96
C ASN A 189 0.41 -0.66 -15.44
N LEU A 190 0.25 0.64 -15.75
CA LEU A 190 0.36 1.15 -17.13
C LEU A 190 1.76 1.04 -17.72
N PHE A 191 2.80 0.98 -16.89
CA PHE A 191 4.17 0.90 -17.36
C PHE A 191 4.61 -0.54 -17.71
N GLY A 192 3.70 -1.51 -17.55
CA GLY A 192 3.89 -2.88 -17.97
C GLY A 192 4.90 -3.67 -17.13
N TYR A 193 5.17 -4.89 -17.57
CA TYR A 193 6.09 -5.82 -16.91
C TYR A 193 7.47 -5.93 -17.56
N GLU A 194 7.70 -5.31 -18.73
CA GLU A 194 8.99 -5.40 -19.47
C GLU A 194 9.84 -4.14 -19.37
N SER A 195 9.20 -2.97 -19.47
CA SER A 195 9.87 -1.67 -19.41
C SER A 195 10.42 -1.45 -18.01
N LYS A 196 11.64 -0.94 -17.91
CA LYS A 196 12.28 -0.59 -16.63
C LYS A 196 12.26 0.92 -16.51
N VAL A 197 11.16 1.46 -15.97
CA VAL A 197 10.90 2.89 -15.95
C VAL A 197 10.26 3.33 -14.64
N SER A 198 10.46 4.59 -14.27
CA SER A 198 9.80 5.24 -13.13
C SER A 198 9.56 6.71 -13.43
N VAL A 199 8.60 7.35 -12.77
CA VAL A 199 8.54 8.81 -12.76
C VAL A 199 9.88 9.37 -12.26
N PRO A 200 10.43 10.44 -12.87
CA PRO A 200 11.68 11.03 -12.41
C PRO A 200 11.56 11.49 -10.96
N TYR A 201 12.64 11.36 -10.20
CA TYR A 201 12.63 11.81 -8.80
C TYR A 201 12.36 13.31 -8.70
N ASP A 202 11.33 13.66 -7.96
CA ASP A 202 11.05 15.04 -7.53
C ASP A 202 10.69 15.01 -6.03
N PRO A 203 11.48 15.63 -5.13
CA PRO A 203 11.18 15.62 -3.69
C PRO A 203 9.88 16.32 -3.30
N ASN A 204 9.19 16.99 -4.24
CA ASN A 204 7.87 17.60 -4.03
C ASN A 204 6.76 16.92 -4.85
N PHE A 205 7.01 15.74 -5.43
CA PHE A 205 6.08 15.05 -6.30
C PHE A 205 4.73 14.80 -5.62
N GLN A 206 3.64 15.21 -6.26
CA GLN A 206 2.27 14.86 -5.84
C GLN A 206 1.48 14.41 -7.08
N ARG A 207 0.99 13.17 -7.07
CA ARG A 207 0.30 12.49 -8.19
C ARG A 207 -0.67 13.38 -8.97
N PHE A 208 -1.63 13.99 -8.28
CA PHE A 208 -2.67 14.82 -8.92
C PHE A 208 -2.20 16.23 -9.30
N ASN A 209 -1.08 16.73 -8.76
CA ASN A 209 -0.46 17.97 -9.23
C ASN A 209 0.40 17.72 -10.47
N ALA A 210 1.10 16.58 -10.51
CA ALA A 210 1.94 16.19 -11.64
C ALA A 210 1.09 15.96 -12.90
N HIS A 211 -0.09 15.34 -12.75
CA HIS A 211 -1.08 15.29 -13.82
C HIS A 211 -2.50 15.10 -13.28
N HIS A 212 -3.46 15.87 -13.80
CA HIS A 212 -4.86 15.83 -13.37
C HIS A 212 -5.49 14.44 -13.42
N SER A 213 -5.05 13.59 -14.34
CA SER A 213 -5.62 12.24 -14.49
C SER A 213 -5.27 11.30 -13.34
N GLY A 214 -4.21 11.58 -12.56
CA GLY A 214 -3.70 10.65 -11.56
C GLY A 214 -3.11 9.35 -12.16
N LEU A 215 -2.86 9.28 -13.46
CA LEU A 215 -2.26 8.08 -14.09
C LEU A 215 -0.72 8.08 -14.05
N TYR A 216 -0.12 9.21 -13.66
CA TYR A 216 1.31 9.43 -13.70
C TYR A 216 1.88 9.39 -12.27
N TYR A 217 2.46 8.24 -11.90
CA TYR A 217 3.06 7.95 -10.59
C TYR A 217 3.94 6.70 -10.66
N GLY A 218 4.73 6.43 -9.62
CA GLY A 218 5.35 5.14 -9.36
C GLY A 218 6.36 4.66 -10.40
N ALA A 219 6.51 3.34 -10.46
CA ALA A 219 7.42 2.65 -11.37
C ALA A 219 6.80 1.37 -11.93
N SER A 220 7.42 0.83 -12.98
CA SER A 220 7.02 -0.42 -13.60
C SER A 220 7.38 -1.64 -12.75
N LEU A 221 6.70 -2.76 -12.99
CA LEU A 221 6.98 -4.03 -12.31
C LEU A 221 8.43 -4.48 -12.52
N ALA A 222 8.95 -4.40 -13.76
CA ALA A 222 10.34 -4.76 -14.05
C ALA A 222 11.36 -3.87 -13.34
N ALA A 223 11.06 -2.59 -13.12
CA ALA A 223 11.95 -1.72 -12.35
C ALA A 223 12.05 -2.19 -10.89
N PHE A 224 10.92 -2.52 -10.25
CA PHE A 224 10.92 -3.05 -8.89
C PHE A 224 11.57 -4.43 -8.78
N ILE A 225 11.35 -5.34 -9.74
CA ILE A 225 12.03 -6.65 -9.78
C ILE A 225 13.55 -6.46 -9.81
N GLU A 226 14.06 -5.57 -10.66
CA GLU A 226 15.51 -5.31 -10.72
C GLU A 226 16.04 -4.66 -9.44
N LEU A 227 15.35 -3.66 -8.91
CA LEU A 227 15.75 -2.98 -7.68
C LEU A 227 15.82 -3.95 -6.50
N THR A 228 14.75 -4.71 -6.28
CA THR A 228 14.64 -5.66 -5.17
C THR A 228 15.60 -6.84 -5.34
N SER A 229 15.84 -7.30 -6.57
CA SER A 229 16.87 -8.31 -6.86
C SER A 229 18.26 -7.85 -6.43
N ARG A 230 18.65 -6.60 -6.75
CA ARG A 230 19.93 -6.00 -6.28
C ARG A 230 20.00 -5.89 -4.75
N LYS A 231 18.85 -5.79 -4.08
CA LYS A 231 18.75 -5.75 -2.61
C LYS A 231 18.62 -7.14 -1.96
N GLY A 232 18.65 -8.23 -2.74
CA GLY A 232 18.62 -9.60 -2.21
C GLY A 232 17.23 -10.21 -2.02
N TYR A 233 16.27 -9.82 -2.86
CA TYR A 233 14.89 -10.31 -2.82
C TYR A 233 14.48 -10.95 -4.15
N LYS A 234 13.48 -11.84 -4.08
CA LYS A 234 12.86 -12.51 -5.22
C LYS A 234 11.38 -12.15 -5.30
N PHE A 235 10.93 -11.83 -6.51
CA PHE A 235 9.51 -11.61 -6.81
C PHE A 235 8.71 -12.91 -6.68
N ILE A 236 7.52 -12.83 -6.07
CA ILE A 236 6.63 -13.99 -5.88
C ILE A 236 5.22 -13.82 -6.44
N GLY A 237 4.87 -12.61 -6.92
CA GLY A 237 3.57 -12.35 -7.55
C GLY A 237 3.01 -10.96 -7.25
N CYS A 238 1.83 -10.70 -7.80
CA CYS A 238 1.07 -9.47 -7.56
C CYS A 238 -0.27 -9.79 -6.89
N ASN A 239 -0.93 -8.77 -6.34
CA ASN A 239 -2.33 -8.88 -5.91
C ASN A 239 -3.28 -9.10 -7.11
N SER A 240 -4.56 -9.37 -6.85
CA SER A 240 -5.53 -9.80 -7.88
C SER A 240 -5.77 -8.78 -8.99
N ILE A 241 -5.52 -7.50 -8.73
CA ILE A 241 -5.65 -6.41 -9.72
C ILE A 241 -4.30 -5.86 -10.21
N CYS A 242 -3.20 -6.48 -9.80
CA CYS A 242 -1.84 -6.13 -10.21
C CYS A 242 -1.48 -4.65 -10.00
N ASN A 243 -1.83 -4.09 -8.84
CA ASN A 243 -1.31 -2.80 -8.36
C ASN A 243 -0.30 -2.95 -7.21
N ASN A 244 -0.26 -4.09 -6.52
CA ASN A 244 0.74 -4.37 -5.49
C ASN A 244 1.59 -5.59 -5.86
N ALA A 245 2.91 -5.43 -5.88
CA ALA A 245 3.88 -6.49 -6.14
C ALA A 245 4.55 -6.96 -4.84
N PHE A 246 4.80 -8.27 -4.72
CA PHE A 246 5.34 -8.90 -3.51
C PHE A 246 6.70 -9.52 -3.77
N PHE A 247 7.64 -9.24 -2.86
CA PHE A 247 9.01 -9.71 -2.91
C PHE A 247 9.43 -10.32 -1.56
N ILE A 248 10.11 -11.45 -1.61
CA ILE A 248 10.59 -12.20 -0.44
C ILE A 248 12.11 -12.22 -0.43
N ARG A 249 12.71 -12.00 0.74
CA ARG A 249 14.16 -12.07 0.92
C ARG A 249 14.68 -13.46 0.50
N ASN A 250 15.85 -13.50 -0.16
CA ASN A 250 16.34 -14.70 -0.83
C ASN A 250 16.46 -15.94 0.08
N ASP A 251 16.77 -15.75 1.36
CA ASP A 251 16.86 -16.80 2.38
C ASP A 251 15.51 -17.50 2.66
N TYR A 252 14.38 -16.86 2.34
CA TYR A 252 13.03 -17.42 2.50
C TYR A 252 12.35 -17.76 1.16
N ALA A 253 12.86 -17.25 0.04
CA ALA A 253 12.22 -17.37 -1.27
C ALA A 253 12.01 -18.83 -1.73
N VAL A 254 12.84 -19.78 -1.27
CA VAL A 254 12.71 -21.21 -1.58
C VAL A 254 11.38 -21.83 -1.13
N ARG A 255 10.66 -21.17 -0.19
CA ARG A 255 9.35 -21.62 0.30
C ARG A 255 8.20 -21.28 -0.63
N PHE A 256 8.46 -20.50 -1.67
CA PHE A 256 7.47 -20.02 -2.62
C PHE A 256 7.79 -20.56 -4.01
N LYS A 257 6.74 -20.89 -4.76
CA LYS A 257 6.89 -21.25 -6.17
C LYS A 257 7.28 -20.01 -6.96
N GLU A 258 8.23 -20.17 -7.87
CA GLU A 258 8.65 -19.11 -8.77
C GLU A 258 7.56 -18.79 -9.79
N ILE A 259 7.43 -17.51 -10.11
CA ILE A 259 6.53 -17.00 -11.14
C ILE A 259 7.25 -15.92 -11.95
N SER A 260 7.04 -15.90 -13.26
CA SER A 260 7.57 -14.83 -14.10
C SER A 260 6.73 -13.56 -13.96
N ALA A 261 7.34 -12.41 -14.27
CA ALA A 261 6.62 -11.14 -14.33
C ALA A 261 5.47 -11.19 -15.34
N GLU A 262 5.69 -11.82 -16.50
CA GLU A 262 4.68 -12.01 -17.55
C GLU A 262 3.46 -12.80 -17.06
N THR A 263 3.66 -13.89 -16.32
CA THR A 263 2.55 -14.71 -15.81
C THR A 263 1.82 -14.04 -14.64
N ALA A 264 2.53 -13.29 -13.80
CA ALA A 264 1.94 -12.59 -12.66
C ALA A 264 1.24 -11.28 -13.04
N TYR A 265 1.66 -10.66 -14.16
CA TYR A 265 1.13 -9.38 -14.60
C TYR A 265 -0.26 -9.55 -15.20
N SER A 266 -1.19 -8.72 -14.76
CA SER A 266 -2.53 -8.62 -15.31
C SER A 266 -2.91 -7.15 -15.45
N LEU A 267 -3.88 -6.87 -16.31
CA LEU A 267 -4.40 -5.51 -16.47
C LEU A 267 -5.22 -5.13 -15.23
N ASN A 268 -4.92 -3.96 -14.66
CA ASN A 268 -5.72 -3.41 -13.59
C ASN A 268 -7.10 -2.96 -14.13
N PRO A 269 -8.22 -3.52 -13.64
CA PRO A 269 -9.56 -3.14 -14.09
C PRO A 269 -10.05 -1.80 -13.52
N ALA A 270 -9.32 -1.19 -12.58
CA ALA A 270 -9.70 0.06 -11.93
C ALA A 270 -9.72 1.22 -12.93
N ARG A 271 -10.73 2.08 -12.80
CA ARG A 271 -10.97 3.24 -13.69
C ARG A 271 -10.94 4.54 -12.91
N GLU A 272 -9.86 4.73 -12.18
CA GLU A 272 -9.68 5.82 -11.21
C GLU A 272 -9.25 7.15 -11.83
N SER A 273 -8.89 7.15 -13.13
CA SER A 273 -8.39 8.36 -13.77
C SER A 273 -9.42 9.47 -13.82
N ARG A 274 -8.96 10.73 -13.77
CA ARG A 274 -9.82 11.91 -13.70
C ARG A 274 -9.71 12.81 -14.93
N ASP A 275 -10.78 13.55 -15.21
CA ASP A 275 -10.76 14.69 -16.14
C ASP A 275 -10.15 15.94 -15.47
N ARG A 276 -10.01 17.03 -16.22
CA ARG A 276 -9.45 18.30 -15.72
C ARG A 276 -10.31 18.97 -14.64
N ASN A 277 -11.56 18.57 -14.49
CA ASN A 277 -12.47 19.05 -13.45
C ASN A 277 -12.43 18.17 -12.20
N GLY A 278 -11.64 17.08 -12.20
CA GLY A 278 -11.52 16.14 -11.10
C GLY A 278 -12.58 15.03 -11.10
N ASN A 279 -13.47 14.95 -12.10
CA ASN A 279 -14.45 13.88 -12.21
C ASN A 279 -13.79 12.60 -12.73
N LEU A 280 -14.31 11.43 -12.33
CA LEU A 280 -13.88 10.17 -12.92
C LEU A 280 -14.14 10.18 -14.43
N SER A 281 -13.08 9.93 -15.22
CA SER A 281 -13.15 9.90 -16.68
C SER A 281 -13.63 8.53 -17.20
N TYR A 282 -13.51 7.48 -16.35
CA TYR A 282 -13.82 6.09 -16.67
C TYR A 282 -13.08 5.51 -17.88
N VAL A 283 -11.96 6.12 -18.30
CA VAL A 283 -11.15 5.64 -19.42
C VAL A 283 -10.63 4.23 -19.14
N THR A 284 -10.73 3.36 -20.15
CA THR A 284 -10.30 1.96 -20.10
C THR A 284 -9.29 1.64 -21.19
N GLY A 285 -8.49 0.60 -20.95
CA GLY A 285 -7.49 0.10 -21.88
C GLY A 285 -6.16 0.84 -21.73
N ILE A 286 -5.07 0.06 -21.60
CA ILE A 286 -3.72 0.60 -21.40
C ILE A 286 -3.37 1.65 -22.45
N SER A 287 -3.61 1.38 -23.74
CA SER A 287 -3.24 2.31 -24.81
C SER A 287 -3.93 3.67 -24.67
N ASN A 288 -5.23 3.68 -24.34
CA ASN A 288 -5.98 4.93 -24.13
C ASN A 288 -5.49 5.67 -22.87
N GLN A 289 -5.16 4.94 -21.80
CA GLN A 289 -4.67 5.50 -20.55
C GLN A 289 -3.25 6.07 -20.69
N ILE A 290 -2.37 5.38 -21.42
CA ILE A 290 -1.02 5.86 -21.75
C ILE A 290 -1.10 7.11 -22.62
N GLU A 291 -2.01 7.17 -23.61
CA GLU A 291 -2.17 8.34 -24.47
C GLU A 291 -2.39 9.64 -23.68
N ILE A 292 -3.15 9.57 -22.58
CA ILE A 292 -3.42 10.71 -21.69
C ILE A 292 -2.13 11.29 -21.07
N ILE A 293 -1.14 10.44 -20.79
CA ILE A 293 0.12 10.80 -20.12
C ILE A 293 1.34 10.70 -21.05
N ALA A 294 1.13 10.44 -22.34
CA ALA A 294 2.16 10.06 -23.31
C ALA A 294 3.35 11.04 -23.39
N ASN A 295 3.08 12.34 -23.23
CA ASN A 295 4.09 13.39 -23.33
C ASN A 295 4.78 13.73 -22.00
N LEU A 296 4.38 13.10 -20.88
CA LEU A 296 5.01 13.34 -19.59
C LEU A 296 6.41 12.67 -19.54
N PRO A 297 7.34 13.24 -18.75
CA PRO A 297 8.69 12.70 -18.64
C PRO A 297 8.68 11.35 -17.92
N ILE A 298 9.58 10.44 -18.26
CA ILE A 298 9.76 9.17 -17.56
C ILE A 298 11.25 8.85 -17.51
N PHE A 299 11.75 8.39 -16.37
CA PHE A 299 13.14 7.95 -16.24
C PHE A 299 13.25 6.51 -16.74
N ASN A 300 14.11 6.29 -17.73
CA ASN A 300 14.37 4.97 -18.31
C ASN A 300 15.68 4.41 -17.76
N PHE A 301 15.60 3.33 -16.99
CA PHE A 301 16.77 2.73 -16.35
C PHE A 301 17.73 2.06 -17.34
N LYS A 302 17.27 1.69 -18.55
CA LYS A 302 18.14 1.10 -19.58
C LYS A 302 19.06 2.13 -20.24
N THR A 303 18.55 3.34 -20.48
CA THR A 303 19.29 4.45 -21.11
C THR A 303 19.90 5.41 -20.10
N ALA A 304 19.47 5.33 -18.83
CA ALA A 304 19.82 6.25 -17.75
C ALA A 304 19.48 7.72 -18.07
N SER A 305 18.38 7.94 -18.81
CA SER A 305 17.92 9.28 -19.21
C SER A 305 16.42 9.46 -18.99
N VAL A 306 16.00 10.73 -18.95
CA VAL A 306 14.58 11.11 -18.97
C VAL A 306 14.11 11.20 -20.42
N GLU A 307 13.05 10.47 -20.74
CA GLU A 307 12.41 10.37 -22.05
C GLU A 307 10.92 10.72 -21.93
N LYS A 308 10.16 10.75 -23.03
CA LYS A 308 8.70 10.79 -22.94
C LYS A 308 8.15 9.38 -22.76
N ILE A 309 7.01 9.25 -22.09
CA ILE A 309 6.33 7.96 -21.91
C ILE A 309 6.10 7.22 -23.24
N CYS A 310 5.64 7.92 -24.28
CA CYS A 310 5.40 7.32 -25.60
C CYS A 310 6.66 6.80 -26.30
N ASP A 311 7.85 7.29 -25.92
CA ASP A 311 9.11 6.88 -26.51
C ASP A 311 9.70 5.67 -25.75
N ALA A 312 9.45 5.60 -24.44
CA ALA A 312 10.01 4.60 -23.54
C ALA A 312 9.14 3.34 -23.36
N ILE A 313 7.82 3.47 -23.49
CA ILE A 313 6.85 2.37 -23.33
C ILE A 313 6.17 2.14 -24.68
N LYS A 314 6.36 0.95 -25.25
CA LYS A 314 5.78 0.52 -26.53
C LYS A 314 4.63 -0.44 -26.32
#